data_AF-A0A3R7JCN5-F1
#
_entry.id   AF-A0A3R7JCN5-F1
#
_cell.length_a   1.000
_cell.length_b   1.000
_cell.length_c   1.000
_cell.angle_alpha   90.00
_cell.angle_beta   90.00
_cell.angle_gamma   90.00
#
_symmetry.space_group_name_H-M   'P 1'
#
loop_
_entity.id
_entity.type
_entity.pdbx_description
1 polymer ?
#
loop_
_entity_poly.entity_id
_entity_poly.type
_entity_poly.pdbx_seq_one_letter_code
_entity_poly.pdbx_strand_id
1 'polypeptide(L)'
;MTVLRRLQTRVQRLHLLGRYYVNKWHYNGSKWADRVCMRQQLVDAGFPTSAISTLQPAVAQKIIADKVTYVQFEDQQKEEQVKQAAEAAKRVLKQEEEQKQKQQHSALVAAEMTKQEAHQEKTTASAALMIQPETLVKETKAES
;
A
#
# COMPACT_ATOMS: atom_id res chain seq x y z
N MET A 1 -48.80 -34.84 -32.72
CA MET A 1 -47.67 -35.17 -31.82
C MET A 1 -46.83 -33.96 -31.36
N THR A 2 -46.79 -32.84 -32.07
CA THR A 2 -45.96 -31.66 -31.74
C THR A 2 -46.48 -30.80 -30.56
N VAL A 3 -47.80 -30.71 -30.36
CA VAL A 3 -48.41 -29.90 -29.29
C VAL A 3 -48.11 -30.48 -27.90
N LEU A 4 -48.23 -31.80 -27.74
CA LEU A 4 -47.89 -32.52 -26.51
C LEU A 4 -46.42 -32.32 -26.10
N ARG A 5 -45.49 -32.39 -27.06
CA ARG A 5 -44.07 -32.12 -26.81
C ARG A 5 -43.83 -30.67 -26.37
N ARG A 6 -44.47 -29.69 -27.00
CA ARG A 6 -44.38 -28.28 -26.62
C ARG A 6 -44.92 -28.04 -25.20
N LEU A 7 -46.02 -28.69 -24.83
CA LEU A 7 -46.59 -28.58 -23.49
C LEU A 7 -45.67 -29.19 -22.43
N GLN A 8 -45.12 -30.38 -22.72
CA GLN A 8 -44.15 -31.05 -21.84
C GLN A 8 -42.91 -30.18 -21.59
N THR A 9 -42.37 -29.54 -22.63
CA THR A 9 -41.23 -28.62 -22.48
C THR A 9 -41.58 -27.39 -21.62
N ARG A 10 -42.80 -26.86 -21.73
CA ARG A 10 -43.25 -25.73 -20.89
C ARG A 10 -43.37 -26.13 -19.43
N VAL A 11 -43.93 -27.31 -19.15
CA VAL A 11 -44.04 -27.84 -17.78
C VAL A 11 -42.66 -28.11 -17.19
N GLN A 12 -41.74 -28.71 -17.95
CA GLN A 12 -40.36 -28.91 -17.51
C GLN A 12 -39.66 -27.58 -17.21
N ARG A 13 -39.82 -26.57 -18.06
CA ARG A 13 -39.28 -25.22 -17.82
C ARG A 13 -39.87 -24.58 -16.57
N LEU A 14 -41.19 -24.65 -16.38
CA LEU A 14 -41.85 -24.12 -15.18
C LEU A 14 -41.36 -24.85 -13.91
N HIS A 15 -41.17 -26.16 -13.98
CA HIS A 15 -40.64 -26.94 -12.86
C HIS A 15 -39.20 -26.53 -12.51
N LEU A 16 -38.33 -26.39 -13.51
CA LEU A 16 -36.95 -25.92 -13.32
C LEU A 16 -36.92 -24.50 -12.73
N LEU A 17 -37.77 -23.61 -13.25
CA LEU A 17 -37.87 -22.24 -12.77
C LEU A 17 -38.39 -22.18 -11.33
N GLY A 18 -39.38 -23.00 -11.00
CA GLY A 18 -39.90 -23.14 -9.64
C GLY A 18 -38.81 -23.57 -8.65
N ARG A 19 -38.04 -24.62 -8.99
CA ARG A 19 -36.90 -25.06 -8.16
C ARG A 19 -35.85 -23.97 -8.01
N TYR A 20 -35.53 -23.26 -9.10
CA TYR A 20 -34.57 -22.15 -9.05
C TYR A 20 -35.02 -21.06 -8.09
N TYR A 21 -36.27 -20.62 -8.17
CA TYR A 21 -36.78 -19.57 -7.30
C TYR A 21 -36.85 -20.03 -5.85
N VAL A 22 -37.37 -21.22 -5.56
CA VAL A 22 -37.37 -21.74 -4.17
C VAL A 22 -35.95 -21.77 -3.59
N ASN A 23 -34.98 -22.26 -4.37
CA ASN A 23 -33.59 -22.30 -3.93
C ASN A 23 -32.99 -20.90 -3.73
N LYS A 24 -33.32 -19.95 -4.61
CA LYS A 24 -32.89 -18.54 -4.49
C LYS A 24 -33.48 -17.87 -3.25
N TRP A 25 -34.76 -18.09 -2.98
CA TRP A 25 -35.44 -17.57 -1.80
C TRP A 25 -34.84 -18.18 -0.53
N HIS A 26 -34.59 -19.48 -0.50
CA HIS A 26 -33.95 -20.15 0.62
C HIS A 26 -32.54 -19.60 0.85
N TYR A 27 -31.72 -19.50 -0.19
CA TYR A 27 -30.36 -18.95 -0.08
C TYR A 27 -30.35 -17.51 0.45
N ASN A 28 -31.19 -16.63 -0.12
CA ASN A 28 -31.29 -15.25 0.33
C ASN A 28 -31.84 -15.15 1.76
N GLY A 29 -32.83 -15.98 2.12
CA GLY A 29 -33.39 -16.07 3.45
C GLY A 29 -32.36 -16.52 4.49
N SER A 30 -31.64 -17.60 4.22
CA SER A 30 -30.56 -18.09 5.09
C SER A 30 -29.46 -17.05 5.27
N LYS A 31 -29.03 -16.38 4.20
CA LYS A 31 -28.01 -15.32 4.29
C LYS A 31 -28.50 -14.07 5.01
N TRP A 32 -29.79 -13.75 4.92
CA TRP A 32 -30.38 -12.67 5.71
C TRP A 32 -30.44 -13.05 7.19
N ALA A 33 -30.92 -14.24 7.51
CA ALA A 33 -31.01 -14.74 8.89
C ALA A 33 -29.64 -14.81 9.56
N ASP A 34 -28.62 -15.29 8.85
CA ASP A 34 -27.23 -15.33 9.32
C ASP A 34 -26.71 -13.93 9.70
N ARG A 35 -26.94 -12.92 8.84
CA ARG A 35 -26.54 -11.54 9.12
C ARG A 35 -27.26 -10.93 10.32
N VAL A 36 -28.56 -11.21 10.46
CA VAL A 36 -29.35 -10.72 11.61
C VAL A 36 -28.87 -11.38 12.90
N CYS A 37 -28.65 -12.69 12.89
CA CYS A 37 -28.13 -13.45 14.02
C CYS A 37 -26.74 -12.93 14.45
N MET A 38 -25.83 -12.72 13.49
CA MET A 38 -24.50 -12.17 13.74
C MET A 38 -24.58 -10.78 14.38
N ARG A 39 -25.47 -9.91 13.88
CA ARG A 39 -25.72 -8.59 14.47
C ARG A 39 -26.20 -8.68 15.91
N GLN A 40 -27.14 -9.57 16.19
CA GLN A 40 -27.68 -9.75 17.54
C GLN A 40 -26.58 -10.20 18.51
N GLN A 41 -25.75 -11.17 18.13
CA GLN A 41 -24.64 -11.64 18.97
C GLN A 41 -23.62 -10.53 19.28
N LEU A 42 -23.35 -9.63 18.34
CA LEU A 42 -22.48 -8.48 18.60
C LEU A 42 -23.12 -7.46 19.54
N VAL A 43 -24.43 -7.21 19.40
CA VAL A 43 -25.17 -6.35 20.33
C VAL A 43 -25.15 -6.95 21.73
N ASP A 44 -25.34 -8.27 21.85
CA ASP A 44 -25.28 -8.98 23.13
C ASP A 44 -23.87 -8.94 23.75
N ALA A 45 -22.82 -8.89 22.92
CA ALA A 45 -21.43 -8.67 23.33
C ALA A 45 -21.08 -7.19 23.66
N GLY A 46 -22.08 -6.30 23.62
CA GLY A 46 -21.96 -4.89 23.99
C GLY A 46 -21.47 -3.98 22.86
N PHE A 47 -21.46 -4.43 21.60
CA PHE A 47 -21.06 -3.58 20.48
C PHE A 47 -22.16 -2.58 20.12
N PRO A 48 -21.85 -1.28 19.96
CA PRO A 48 -22.81 -0.30 19.50
C PRO A 48 -23.14 -0.51 18.01
N THR A 49 -24.37 -0.20 17.62
CA THR A 49 -24.87 -0.37 16.24
C THR A 49 -24.07 0.39 15.19
N SER A 50 -23.46 1.51 15.58
CA SER A 50 -22.53 2.29 14.75
C SER A 50 -21.28 1.48 14.41
N ALA A 51 -20.62 0.89 15.41
CA ALA A 51 -19.40 0.08 15.22
C ALA A 51 -19.67 -1.22 14.43
N ILE A 52 -20.82 -1.87 14.65
CA ILE A 52 -21.19 -3.09 13.91
C ILE A 52 -21.32 -2.82 12.40
N SER A 53 -21.74 -1.61 12.02
CA SER A 53 -21.91 -1.25 10.61
C SER A 53 -20.59 -1.04 9.87
N THR A 54 -19.54 -0.64 10.60
CA THR A 54 -18.19 -0.42 10.06
C THR A 54 -17.31 -1.66 10.13
N LEU A 55 -17.66 -2.62 10.99
CA LEU A 55 -16.93 -3.88 11.16
C LEU A 55 -17.00 -4.73 9.88
N GLN A 56 -15.85 -5.20 9.42
CA GLN A 56 -15.80 -6.21 8.36
C GLN A 56 -16.43 -7.53 8.86
N PRO A 57 -17.17 -8.25 8.00
CA PRO A 57 -17.87 -9.47 8.41
C PRO A 57 -16.90 -10.57 8.89
N ALA A 58 -15.70 -10.66 8.32
CA ALA A 58 -14.68 -11.62 8.76
C ALA A 58 -14.18 -11.32 10.18
N VAL A 59 -14.02 -10.04 10.54
CA VAL A 59 -13.60 -9.62 11.88
C VAL A 59 -14.74 -9.87 12.88
N ALA A 60 -15.97 -9.52 12.51
CA ALA A 60 -17.16 -9.81 13.31
C ALA A 60 -17.31 -11.31 13.64
N GLN A 61 -17.08 -12.19 12.66
CA GLN A 61 -17.12 -13.63 12.89
C GLN A 61 -16.02 -14.09 13.86
N LYS A 62 -14.81 -13.55 13.77
CA LYS A 62 -13.74 -13.84 14.74
C LYS A 62 -14.12 -13.37 16.15
N ILE A 63 -14.60 -12.14 16.29
CA ILE A 63 -15.06 -11.58 17.58
C ILE A 63 -16.10 -12.48 18.22
N ILE A 64 -17.07 -12.95 17.43
CA ILE A 64 -18.12 -13.86 17.89
C ILE A 64 -17.54 -15.23 18.30
N ALA A 65 -16.67 -15.81 17.46
CA ALA A 65 -16.05 -17.10 17.73
C ALA A 65 -15.20 -17.07 19.02
N ASP A 66 -14.45 -15.99 19.20
CA ASP A 66 -13.54 -15.77 20.32
C ASP A 66 -14.27 -15.18 21.55
N LYS A 67 -15.57 -14.88 21.43
CA LYS A 67 -16.43 -14.27 22.47
C LYS A 67 -15.83 -12.99 23.07
N VAL A 68 -15.25 -12.16 22.21
CA VAL A 68 -14.57 -10.92 22.61
C VAL A 68 -15.62 -9.84 22.92
N THR A 69 -15.46 -9.17 24.06
CA THR A 69 -16.33 -8.04 24.46
C THR A 69 -15.87 -6.74 23.79
N TYR A 70 -16.76 -5.78 23.57
CA TYR A 70 -16.43 -4.50 22.95
C TYR A 70 -15.20 -3.79 23.54
N VAL A 71 -15.05 -3.79 24.87
CA VAL A 71 -13.91 -3.16 25.56
C VAL A 71 -12.58 -3.81 25.16
N GLN A 72 -12.54 -5.15 25.14
CA GLN A 72 -11.35 -5.91 24.74
C GLN A 72 -11.00 -5.67 23.26
N PHE A 73 -12.02 -5.53 22.42
CA PHE A 73 -11.83 -5.23 21.00
C PHE A 73 -11.21 -3.83 20.79
N GLU A 74 -11.62 -2.81 21.56
CA GLU A 74 -10.99 -1.48 21.49
C GLU A 74 -9.52 -1.50 21.91
N ASP A 75 -9.19 -2.26 22.95
CA ASP A 75 -7.80 -2.37 23.41
C ASP A 75 -6.93 -3.10 22.37
N GLN A 76 -7.45 -4.17 21.75
CA GLN A 76 -6.79 -4.86 20.65
C GLN A 76 -6.59 -3.95 19.43
N GLN A 77 -7.59 -3.16 19.05
CA GLN A 77 -7.50 -2.17 17.99
C GLN A 77 -6.37 -1.17 18.24
N LYS A 78 -6.26 -0.66 19.47
CA LYS A 78 -5.19 0.29 19.84
C LYS A 78 -3.81 -0.39 19.75
N GLU A 79 -3.68 -1.62 20.24
CA GLU A 79 -2.42 -2.36 20.14
C GLU A 79 -2.01 -2.64 18.68
N GLU A 80 -2.96 -3.03 17.83
CA GLU A 80 -2.70 -3.28 16.42
C GLU A 80 -2.25 -2.00 15.70
N GLN A 81 -2.86 -0.85 15.98
CA GLN A 81 -2.44 0.43 15.41
C GLN A 81 -1.03 0.80 15.85
N VAL A 82 -0.67 0.60 17.13
CA VAL A 82 0.68 0.84 17.62
C VAL A 82 1.69 -0.11 16.96
N LYS A 83 1.35 -1.39 16.81
CA LYS A 83 2.20 -2.37 16.13
C LYS A 83 2.44 -2.01 14.67
N GLN A 84 1.39 -1.59 13.95
CA GLN A 84 1.49 -1.15 12.56
C GLN A 84 2.31 0.13 12.43
N ALA A 85 2.10 1.11 13.31
CA ALA A 85 2.89 2.34 13.34
C ALA A 85 4.37 2.05 13.64
N ALA A 86 4.65 1.14 14.58
CA ALA A 86 6.00 0.71 14.89
C ALA A 86 6.66 -0.04 13.72
N GLU A 87 5.92 -0.87 12.99
CA GLU A 87 6.43 -1.54 11.79
C GLU A 87 6.68 -0.55 10.64
N ALA A 88 5.78 0.42 10.44
CA ALA A 88 5.98 1.50 9.48
C ALA A 88 7.23 2.32 9.82
N ALA A 89 7.41 2.70 11.08
CA ALA A 89 8.62 3.41 11.54
C ALA A 89 9.89 2.58 11.31
N LYS A 90 9.86 1.27 11.59
CA LYS A 90 10.98 0.36 11.30
C LYS A 90 11.31 0.31 9.79
N ARG A 91 10.28 0.32 8.93
CA ARG A 91 10.49 0.34 7.46
C ARG A 91 11.11 1.66 7.00
N VAL A 92 10.67 2.79 7.55
CA VAL A 92 11.26 4.10 7.25
C VAL A 92 12.73 4.16 7.67
N LEU A 93 13.06 3.71 8.89
CA LEU A 93 14.45 3.66 9.36
C LEU A 93 15.34 2.80 8.46
N LYS A 94 14.87 1.62 8.04
CA LYS A 94 15.62 0.77 7.10
C LYS A 94 15.86 1.46 5.75
N GLN A 95 14.85 2.15 5.22
CA GLN A 95 14.99 2.89 3.96
C GLN A 95 15.98 4.06 4.08
N GLU A 96 15.98 4.76 5.22
CA GLU A 96 16.90 5.87 5.47
C GLU A 96 18.34 5.38 5.65
N GLU A 97 18.55 4.24 6.31
CA GLU A 97 19.87 3.59 6.41
C GLU A 97 20.40 3.17 5.03
N GLU A 98 19.56 2.56 4.20
CA GLU A 98 19.93 2.20 2.82
C GLU A 98 20.25 3.43 1.96
N GLN A 99 19.51 4.53 2.13
CA GLN A 99 19.81 5.80 1.45
C GLN A 99 21.11 6.42 1.94
N LYS A 100 21.37 6.43 3.25
CA LYS A 100 22.65 6.90 3.81
C LYS A 100 23.82 6.05 3.34
N GLN A 101 23.68 4.73 3.26
CA GLN A 101 24.71 3.86 2.69
C GLN A 101 24.96 4.15 1.22
N LYS A 102 23.91 4.36 0.42
CA LYS A 102 24.07 4.76 -1.00
C LYS A 102 24.75 6.12 -1.15
N GLN A 103 24.39 7.10 -0.34
CA GLN A 103 25.04 8.42 -0.34
C GLN A 103 26.50 8.35 0.12
N GLN A 104 26.81 7.54 1.13
CA GLN A 104 28.20 7.32 1.57
C GLN A 104 29.03 6.63 0.48
N HIS A 105 28.48 5.61 -0.19
CA HIS A 105 29.15 4.98 -1.33
C HIS A 105 29.35 5.97 -2.49
N SER A 106 28.35 6.79 -2.83
CA SER A 106 28.52 7.79 -3.90
C SER A 106 29.53 8.87 -3.53
N ALA A 107 29.56 9.30 -2.27
CA ALA A 107 30.52 10.30 -1.79
C ALA A 107 31.96 9.75 -1.74
N LEU A 108 32.15 8.48 -1.36
CA LEU A 108 33.46 7.81 -1.42
C LEU A 108 33.99 7.71 -2.85
N VAL A 109 33.13 7.34 -3.81
CA VAL A 109 33.51 7.26 -5.22
C VAL A 109 33.84 8.64 -5.80
N ALA A 110 33.07 9.67 -5.46
CA ALA A 110 33.36 11.04 -5.89
C ALA A 110 34.67 11.58 -5.26
N ALA A 111 34.94 11.28 -3.99
CA ALA A 111 36.17 11.68 -3.31
C ALA A 111 37.42 11.00 -3.91
N GLU A 112 37.31 9.72 -4.32
CA GLU A 112 38.37 9.02 -5.06
C GLU A 112 38.66 9.66 -6.41
N MET A 113 37.64 10.08 -7.16
CA MET A 113 37.82 10.79 -8.43
C MET A 113 38.52 12.14 -8.26
N THR A 114 38.14 12.94 -7.24
CA THR A 114 38.85 14.21 -6.94
C THR A 114 40.30 14.00 -6.46
N LYS A 115 40.63 12.87 -5.84
CA LYS A 115 42.03 12.53 -5.49
C LYS A 115 42.87 12.14 -6.71
N GLN A 116 42.25 11.55 -7.73
CA GLN A 116 42.93 11.27 -9.00
C GLN A 116 43.17 12.57 -9.80
N GLU A 117 42.24 13.51 -9.80
CA GLU A 117 42.42 14.83 -10.43
C GLU A 117 43.47 15.70 -9.70
N ALA A 118 43.52 15.67 -8.37
CA ALA A 118 44.55 16.39 -7.60
C ALA A 118 45.98 15.85 -7.80
N HIS A 119 46.14 14.60 -8.25
CA HIS A 119 47.44 14.06 -8.64
C HIS A 119 47.85 14.44 -10.07
N GLN A 120 46.91 14.97 -10.88
CA GLN A 120 47.18 15.38 -12.27
C GLN A 120 47.50 16.88 -12.39
N GLU A 121 47.04 17.73 -11.46
CA GLU A 121 47.40 19.16 -11.46
C GLU A 121 48.81 19.45 -10.90
N LYS A 122 49.40 18.54 -10.11
CA LYS A 122 50.76 18.74 -9.59
C LYS A 122 51.87 18.45 -10.61
N THR A 123 51.54 17.87 -11.76
CA THR A 123 52.49 17.59 -12.85
C THR A 123 52.40 18.55 -14.04
N THR A 124 51.38 19.41 -14.12
CA THR A 124 51.24 20.38 -15.23
C THR A 124 51.63 21.81 -14.87
N ALA A 125 51.64 22.18 -13.58
CA ALA A 125 52.09 23.51 -13.14
C ALA A 125 53.59 23.78 -13.35
N SER A 126 54.40 22.76 -13.66
CA SER A 126 55.85 22.92 -13.88
C SER A 126 56.28 23.06 -15.35
N ALA A 127 55.34 23.01 -16.31
CA ALA A 127 55.65 23.07 -17.75
C ALA A 127 55.23 24.38 -18.45
N ALA A 128 54.50 25.29 -17.77
CA ALA A 128 53.95 26.49 -18.39
C ALA A 128 54.80 27.77 -18.21
N LEU A 129 56.05 27.66 -17.74
CA LEU A 129 56.96 28.81 -17.56
C LEU A 129 58.07 28.85 -18.62
N MET A 130 57.72 28.82 -19.89
CA MET A 130 58.60 29.32 -20.96
C MET A 130 57.74 29.79 -22.11
N ILE A 131 57.58 31.11 -22.22
CA ILE A 131 57.71 31.93 -23.43
C ILE A 131 57.25 33.35 -23.04
N GLN A 132 58.24 34.21 -22.88
CA GLN A 132 58.20 35.66 -23.11
C GLN A 132 59.32 35.91 -24.16
N PRO A 133 59.34 36.98 -24.98
CA PRO A 133 58.76 38.30 -24.67
C PRO A 133 58.24 39.17 -25.86
N GLU A 134 57.67 40.33 -25.50
CA GLU A 134 57.50 41.65 -26.19
C GLU A 134 56.71 41.75 -27.52
N THR A 135 55.89 42.77 -27.83
CA THR A 135 55.92 44.22 -27.60
C THR A 135 54.55 44.87 -27.90
N LEU A 136 54.32 46.06 -27.30
CA LEU A 136 53.51 47.23 -27.72
C LEU A 136 51.95 47.12 -27.83
N VAL A 137 51.18 47.81 -26.95
CA VAL A 137 50.66 49.22 -27.08
C VAL A 137 49.51 49.30 -28.11
N LYS A 138 48.25 49.71 -27.85
CA LYS A 138 47.73 50.86 -27.10
C LYS A 138 46.19 50.80 -26.96
N GLU A 139 45.70 51.38 -25.87
CA GLU A 139 44.53 52.29 -25.73
C GLU A 139 43.09 51.90 -26.16
N THR A 140 42.23 51.89 -25.13
CA THR A 140 40.90 52.54 -24.99
C THR A 140 39.90 52.51 -26.15
N LYS A 141 38.65 52.08 -25.89
CA LYS A 141 37.53 52.98 -25.49
C LYS A 141 36.19 52.23 -25.58
N ALA A 142 35.30 52.59 -24.67
CA ALA A 142 33.90 52.21 -24.57
C ALA A 142 33.00 52.79 -25.70
N GLU A 143 31.70 52.50 -25.58
CA GLU A 143 30.51 52.97 -26.34
C GLU A 143 30.05 51.92 -27.37
N SER A 144 28.94 51.22 -27.09
CA SER A 144 27.52 51.60 -27.24
C SER A 144 27.00 51.43 -28.66
#